data_AF-A0A1H6FJ31-F1
#
_entry.id   AF-A0A1H6FJ31-F1
#
_cell.length_a   1.000
_cell.length_b   1.000
_cell.length_c   1.000
_cell.angle_alpha   90.00
_cell.angle_beta   90.00
_cell.angle_gamma   90.00
#
_symmetry.space_group_name_H-M   'P 1'
#
loop_
_entity.id
_entity.type
_entity.pdbx_description
1 polymer ?
#
loop_
_entity_poly.entity_id
_entity_poly.type
_entity_poly.pdbx_seq_one_letter_code
_entity_poly.pdbx_strand_id
1 'polypeptide(L)'
;MSEPLANTLEAHPLALLFDELIIYVYQHRLHMLLLLPGSILFTIIHEAAHAVMVWFQGGKIIQFIWMPTYARNEFAQWEWLWGYISYEFLEDQVYSDFLIASAPYILMLGLMLFAAITSLRRKPYAFWLASTLFIWLYVVPNMEIMNELLPWLLGYRGDFWSAFGEAGQFAWIMTVVWLLLVSIIGFWVQQALYRQQALSLLTYSIFFSTGLLLFFILLV
;
A
#
# COMPACT_ATOMS: atom_id res chain seq x y z
N MET A 1 -56.20 -13.03 -16.71
CA MET A 1 -55.08 -13.66 -15.98
C MET A 1 -53.86 -13.48 -16.87
N SER A 2 -53.12 -12.40 -16.63
CA SER A 2 -51.88 -12.10 -17.34
C SER A 2 -50.77 -12.95 -16.75
N GLU A 3 -50.04 -13.68 -17.59
CA GLU A 3 -48.82 -14.36 -17.19
C GLU A 3 -47.88 -13.37 -16.49
N PRO A 4 -47.22 -13.74 -15.37
CA PRO A 4 -46.14 -12.93 -14.86
C PRO A 4 -45.05 -12.95 -15.94
N LEU A 5 -44.76 -11.76 -16.49
CA LEU A 5 -43.60 -11.53 -17.32
C LEU A 5 -42.38 -12.07 -16.57
N ALA A 6 -41.96 -13.28 -16.93
CA ALA A 6 -40.64 -13.81 -16.67
C ALA A 6 -39.65 -13.04 -17.57
N ASN A 7 -39.60 -11.72 -17.39
CA ASN A 7 -38.52 -10.88 -17.88
C ASN A 7 -37.34 -11.03 -16.90
N THR A 8 -36.86 -12.26 -16.74
CA THR A 8 -35.46 -12.48 -16.43
C THR A 8 -34.72 -12.28 -17.74
N LEU A 9 -34.60 -11.02 -18.16
CA LEU A 9 -33.50 -10.61 -19.03
C LEU A 9 -32.25 -11.05 -18.28
N GLU A 10 -31.57 -12.08 -18.80
CA GLU A 10 -30.24 -12.46 -18.36
C GLU A 10 -29.39 -11.18 -18.41
N ALA A 11 -29.18 -10.58 -17.24
CA ALA A 11 -28.40 -9.37 -17.14
C ALA A 11 -27.04 -9.69 -17.79
N HIS A 12 -26.70 -8.92 -18.83
CA HIS A 12 -25.47 -9.12 -19.57
C HIS A 12 -24.30 -9.21 -18.56
N PRO A 13 -23.38 -10.18 -18.65
CA PRO A 13 -22.35 -10.38 -17.63
C PRO A 13 -21.57 -9.12 -17.27
N LEU A 14 -21.37 -8.22 -18.24
CA LEU A 14 -20.77 -6.90 -18.01
C LEU A 14 -21.59 -5.99 -17.08
N ALA A 15 -22.92 -5.98 -17.18
CA ALA A 15 -23.78 -5.17 -16.32
C ALA A 15 -23.64 -5.60 -14.85
N LEU A 16 -23.57 -6.91 -14.59
CA LEU A 16 -23.34 -7.46 -13.25
C LEU A 16 -21.96 -7.04 -12.68
N LEU A 17 -20.92 -7.00 -13.51
CA LEU A 17 -19.59 -6.52 -13.11
C LEU A 17 -19.60 -5.04 -12.73
N PHE A 18 -20.26 -4.20 -13.54
CA PHE A 18 -20.36 -2.78 -13.27
C PHE A 18 -21.16 -2.51 -11.99
N ASP A 19 -22.28 -3.20 -11.78
CA ASP A 19 -23.08 -3.06 -10.57
C ASP A 19 -22.28 -3.46 -9.33
N GLU A 20 -21.52 -4.57 -9.39
CA GLU A 20 -20.65 -5.01 -8.30
C GLU A 20 -19.58 -3.95 -7.97
N LEU A 21 -18.89 -3.40 -8.97
CA LEU A 21 -17.90 -2.34 -8.78
C LEU A 21 -18.51 -1.07 -8.20
N ILE A 22 -19.66 -0.62 -8.72
CA ILE A 22 -20.33 0.60 -8.25
C ILE A 22 -20.74 0.44 -6.78
N ILE A 23 -21.35 -0.70 -6.43
CA ILE A 23 -21.73 -0.99 -5.04
C ILE A 23 -20.50 -1.00 -4.14
N TYR A 24 -19.43 -1.69 -4.57
CA TYR A 24 -18.19 -1.75 -3.82
C TYR A 24 -17.59 -0.36 -3.59
N VAL A 25 -17.43 0.44 -4.64
CA VAL A 25 -16.90 1.81 -4.55
C VAL A 25 -17.78 2.68 -3.66
N TYR A 26 -19.10 2.60 -3.81
CA TYR A 26 -20.04 3.39 -3.02
C TYR A 26 -19.94 3.07 -1.53
N GLN A 27 -19.80 1.79 -1.17
CA GLN A 27 -19.63 1.37 0.22
C GLN A 27 -18.29 1.86 0.81
N HIS A 28 -17.26 2.03 -0.03
CA HIS A 28 -15.93 2.48 0.37
C HIS A 28 -15.71 4.00 0.32
N ARG A 29 -16.72 4.79 -0.07
CA ARG A 29 -16.57 6.24 -0.28
C ARG A 29 -16.00 7.02 0.92
N LEU A 30 -16.24 6.56 2.15
CA LEU A 30 -15.67 7.23 3.33
C LEU A 30 -14.15 7.05 3.42
N HIS A 31 -13.60 5.93 2.94
CA HIS A 31 -12.15 5.75 2.82
C HIS A 31 -11.55 6.75 1.82
N MET A 32 -12.30 7.15 0.78
CA MET A 32 -11.87 8.20 -0.15
C MET A 32 -11.74 9.56 0.54
N LEU A 33 -12.68 9.91 1.43
CA LEU A 33 -12.58 11.13 2.23
C LEU A 33 -11.39 11.09 3.20
N LEU A 34 -10.99 9.89 3.62
CA LEU A 34 -9.86 9.66 4.50
C LEU A 34 -8.52 9.56 3.77
N LEU A 35 -8.47 9.65 2.43
CA LEU A 35 -7.21 9.53 1.69
C LEU A 35 -6.18 10.59 2.12
N LEU A 36 -6.60 11.86 2.25
CA LEU A 36 -5.70 12.94 2.66
C LEU A 36 -5.25 12.86 4.13
N PRO A 37 -6.14 12.79 5.14
CA PRO A 37 -5.69 12.65 6.53
C PRO A 37 -4.99 11.31 6.77
N GLY A 38 -5.39 10.27 6.04
CA GLY A 38 -4.77 8.96 6.11
C GLY A 38 -3.39 8.92 5.48
N SER A 39 -3.14 9.63 4.36
CA SER A 39 -1.79 9.74 3.78
C SER A 39 -0.84 10.44 4.75
N ILE A 40 -1.29 11.51 5.41
CA ILE A 40 -0.51 12.20 6.44
C ILE A 40 -0.18 11.26 7.60
N LEU A 41 -1.18 10.54 8.14
CA LEU A 41 -0.96 9.57 9.21
C LEU A 41 0.03 8.49 8.78
N PHE A 42 -0.09 8.04 7.54
CA PHE A 42 0.76 7.00 6.99
C PHE A 42 2.21 7.48 6.83
N THR A 43 2.44 8.70 6.33
CA THR A 43 3.76 9.36 6.33
C THR A 43 4.32 9.45 7.75
N ILE A 44 3.54 9.87 8.75
CA ILE A 44 4.00 9.92 10.14
C ILE A 44 4.46 8.52 10.61
N ILE A 45 3.68 7.48 10.31
CA ILE A 45 4.01 6.10 10.69
C ILE A 45 5.27 5.60 9.98
N HIS A 46 5.41 5.91 8.68
CA HIS A 46 6.59 5.60 7.88
C HIS A 46 7.85 6.22 8.47
N GLU A 47 7.85 7.55 8.63
CA GLU A 47 8.98 8.29 9.18
C GLU A 47 9.29 7.88 10.63
N ALA A 48 8.27 7.56 11.41
CA ALA A 48 8.45 7.04 12.76
C ALA A 48 9.18 5.69 12.77
N ALA A 49 8.97 4.84 11.77
CA ALA A 49 9.68 3.56 11.66
C ALA A 49 11.18 3.79 11.43
N HIS A 50 11.56 4.70 10.53
CA HIS A 50 12.96 5.12 10.38
C HIS A 50 13.51 5.68 11.68
N ALA A 51 12.77 6.59 12.34
CA ALA A 51 13.23 7.25 13.55
C ALA A 51 13.48 6.27 14.70
N VAL A 52 12.59 5.30 14.86
CA VAL A 52 12.75 4.20 15.84
C VAL A 52 13.99 3.38 15.54
N MET A 53 14.25 3.06 14.27
CA MET A 53 15.44 2.29 13.91
C MET A 53 16.74 3.08 14.12
N VAL A 54 16.76 4.36 13.78
CA VAL A 54 17.89 5.25 14.09
C VAL A 54 18.15 5.28 15.60
N TRP A 55 17.10 5.44 16.40
CA TRP A 55 17.22 5.46 17.86
C TRP A 55 17.74 4.13 18.43
N PHE A 56 17.27 2.99 17.92
CA PHE A 56 17.80 1.68 18.33
C PHE A 56 19.26 1.47 17.96
N GLN A 57 19.73 2.11 16.90
CA GLN A 57 21.15 2.11 16.53
C GLN A 57 21.95 3.19 17.26
N GLY A 58 21.31 3.92 18.19
CA GLY A 58 21.91 4.94 19.05
C GLY A 58 22.09 6.31 18.40
N GLY A 59 21.43 6.57 17.26
CA GLY A 59 21.42 7.87 16.61
C GLY A 59 20.42 8.83 17.26
N LYS A 60 20.53 10.11 16.90
CA LYS A 60 19.66 11.19 17.39
C LYS A 60 18.88 11.81 16.23
N ILE A 61 17.57 11.93 16.41
CA ILE A 61 16.70 12.62 15.45
C ILE A 61 16.84 14.13 15.64
N ILE A 62 17.25 14.82 14.59
CA ILE A 62 17.39 16.28 14.55
C ILE A 62 16.08 16.91 14.05
N GLN A 63 15.47 16.32 13.01
CA GLN A 63 14.24 16.80 12.40
C GLN A 63 13.29 15.64 12.12
N PHE A 64 12.00 15.90 12.27
CA PHE A 64 10.92 14.99 11.94
C PHE A 64 9.84 15.78 11.18
N ILE A 65 9.91 15.75 9.85
CA ILE A 65 9.00 16.45 8.97
C ILE A 65 8.04 15.43 8.37
N TRP A 66 6.75 15.67 8.51
CA TRP A 66 5.69 14.73 8.12
C TRP A 66 4.67 15.36 7.16
N MET A 67 4.89 16.61 6.77
CA MET A 67 4.11 17.34 5.78
C MET A 67 4.96 17.55 4.52
N PRO A 68 4.33 17.70 3.34
CA PRO A 68 5.05 18.03 2.13
C PRO A 68 5.83 19.31 2.33
N THR A 69 7.14 19.27 2.12
CA THR A 69 8.01 20.43 2.31
C THR A 69 8.90 20.59 1.10
N TYR A 70 9.03 21.82 0.62
CA TYR A 70 9.97 22.16 -0.44
C TYR A 70 11.35 22.37 0.18
N ALA A 71 12.26 21.41 -0.02
CA ALA A 71 13.56 21.39 0.61
C ALA A 71 14.66 21.02 -0.40
N ARG A 72 15.92 21.24 -0.01
CA ARG A 72 17.06 20.74 -0.79
C ARG A 72 17.33 19.28 -0.42
N ASN A 73 17.46 18.44 -1.44
CA ASN A 73 17.89 17.06 -1.27
C ASN A 73 19.42 16.94 -1.11
N GLU A 74 19.91 15.71 -0.97
CA GLU A 74 21.33 15.39 -0.82
C GLU A 74 22.21 15.87 -1.99
N PHE A 75 21.62 16.14 -3.16
CA PHE A 75 22.28 16.68 -4.34
C PHE A 75 22.16 18.21 -4.48
N ALA A 76 21.72 18.89 -3.42
CA ALA A 76 21.46 20.33 -3.37
C ALA A 76 20.43 20.82 -4.41
N GLN A 77 19.58 19.93 -4.91
CA GLN A 77 18.46 20.25 -5.80
C GLN A 77 17.21 20.48 -4.96
N TRP A 78 16.38 21.43 -5.37
CA TRP A 78 15.13 21.70 -4.68
C TRP A 78 14.02 20.79 -5.20
N GLU A 79 13.38 20.06 -4.30
CA GLU A 79 12.27 19.17 -4.62
C GLU A 79 11.22 19.15 -3.50
N TRP A 80 10.02 18.66 -3.84
CA TRP A 80 8.98 18.40 -2.86
C TRP A 80 9.24 17.06 -2.19
N LEU A 81 9.53 17.08 -0.89
CA LEU A 81 9.71 15.87 -0.08
C LEU A 81 8.41 15.54 0.64
N TRP A 82 7.97 14.29 0.57
CA TRP A 82 6.72 13.81 1.16
C TRP A 82 6.91 13.27 2.58
N GLY A 83 7.54 14.09 3.44
CA GLY A 83 8.04 13.66 4.74
C GLY A 83 9.51 13.29 4.67
N TYR A 84 10.22 13.47 5.79
CA TYR A 84 11.59 12.97 5.99
C TYR A 84 11.97 13.10 7.47
N ILE A 85 12.94 12.29 7.88
CA ILE A 85 13.70 12.52 9.11
C ILE A 85 15.13 12.97 8.79
N SER A 86 15.69 13.82 9.63
CA SER A 86 17.13 14.08 9.65
C SER A 86 17.70 13.59 10.96
N TYR A 87 18.85 12.95 10.91
CA TYR A 87 19.47 12.35 12.08
C TYR A 87 21.00 12.47 12.04
N GLU A 88 21.61 12.36 13.22
CA GLU A 88 23.05 12.30 13.42
C GLU A 88 23.43 11.06 14.22
N PHE A 89 24.56 10.47 13.85
CA PHE A 89 25.29 9.48 14.64
C PHE A 89 26.59 10.14 15.14
N LEU A 90 27.15 9.65 16.25
CA LEU A 90 28.47 10.10 16.71
C LEU A 90 29.55 9.65 15.71
N GLU A 91 30.66 10.40 15.58
CA GLU A 91 31.69 10.20 14.53
C GLU A 91 32.24 8.75 14.43
N ASP A 92 32.27 8.00 15.52
CA ASP A 92 32.81 6.63 15.57
C ASP A 92 31.72 5.53 15.65
N GLN A 93 30.45 5.91 15.49
CA GLN A 93 29.33 4.99 15.66
C GLN A 93 29.01 4.27 14.35
N VAL A 94 29.30 2.97 14.32
CA VAL A 94 28.92 2.10 13.21
C VAL A 94 27.40 1.86 13.24
N TYR A 95 26.73 2.18 12.15
CA TYR A 95 25.30 1.93 11.98
C TYR A 95 25.03 1.29 10.60
N SER A 96 23.80 0.81 10.41
CA SER A 96 23.34 0.13 9.21
C SER A 96 22.25 0.93 8.51
N ASP A 97 22.60 1.51 7.35
CA ASP A 97 21.66 2.17 6.43
C ASP A 97 20.55 1.20 6.01
N PHE A 98 20.91 -0.06 5.73
CA PHE A 98 19.95 -1.11 5.37
C PHE A 98 18.83 -1.26 6.40
N LEU A 99 19.16 -1.32 7.70
CA LEU A 99 18.16 -1.48 8.74
C LEU A 99 17.26 -0.25 8.83
N ILE A 100 17.82 0.96 8.72
CA ILE A 100 17.06 2.21 8.75
C ILE A 100 16.11 2.26 7.56
N ALA A 101 16.64 2.11 6.34
CA ALA A 101 15.88 2.17 5.09
C ALA A 101 14.80 1.09 5.01
N SER A 102 15.05 -0.12 5.52
CA SER A 102 14.07 -1.23 5.49
C SER A 102 13.01 -1.18 6.59
N ALA A 103 13.21 -0.38 7.64
CA ALA A 103 12.30 -0.27 8.78
C ALA A 103 10.82 -0.01 8.42
N PRO A 104 10.47 1.00 7.60
CA PRO A 104 9.09 1.23 7.20
C PRO A 104 8.49 0.03 6.47
N TYR A 105 9.24 -0.65 5.59
CA TYR A 105 8.71 -1.78 4.84
C TYR A 105 8.51 -3.01 5.71
N ILE A 106 9.39 -3.25 6.69
CA ILE A 106 9.17 -4.29 7.71
C ILE A 106 7.89 -4.01 8.49
N LEU A 107 7.64 -2.75 8.85
CA LEU A 107 6.39 -2.34 9.50
C LEU A 107 5.19 -2.60 8.57
N MET A 108 5.26 -2.20 7.30
CA MET A 108 4.19 -2.42 6.31
C MET A 108 3.88 -3.90 6.12
N LEU A 109 4.90 -4.75 6.03
CA LEU A 109 4.74 -6.21 6.02
C LEU A 109 4.04 -6.71 7.28
N GLY A 110 4.41 -6.18 8.46
CA GLY A 110 3.75 -6.49 9.73
C GLY A 110 2.26 -6.13 9.73
N LEU A 111 1.89 -4.96 9.20
CA LEU A 111 0.49 -4.53 9.07
C LEU A 111 -0.29 -5.45 8.10
N MET A 112 0.31 -5.80 6.96
CA MET A 112 -0.28 -6.72 5.98
C MET A 112 -0.51 -8.11 6.58
N LEU A 113 0.47 -8.63 7.31
CA LEU A 113 0.36 -9.91 8.01
C LEU A 113 -0.72 -9.85 9.08
N PHE A 114 -0.83 -8.74 9.81
CA PHE A 114 -1.90 -8.55 10.79
C PHE A 114 -3.28 -8.56 10.12
N ALA A 115 -3.46 -7.88 8.98
CA ALA A 115 -4.70 -7.95 8.20
C ALA A 115 -5.01 -9.38 7.73
N ALA A 116 -4.00 -10.09 7.23
CA ALA A 116 -4.14 -11.46 6.78
C ALA A 116 -4.53 -12.41 7.93
N ILE A 117 -3.87 -12.32 9.08
CA ILE A 117 -4.16 -13.14 10.27
C ILE A 117 -5.56 -12.81 10.81
N THR A 118 -5.92 -11.53 10.92
CA THR A 118 -7.23 -11.13 11.42
C THR A 118 -8.36 -11.56 10.48
N SER A 119 -8.09 -11.70 9.17
CA SER A 119 -9.08 -12.22 8.21
C SER A 119 -9.45 -13.69 8.46
N LEU A 120 -8.59 -14.47 9.12
CA LEU A 120 -8.85 -15.89 9.45
C LEU A 120 -9.91 -16.09 10.55
N ARG A 121 -10.44 -15.02 11.14
CA ARG A 121 -11.43 -15.12 12.21
C ARG A 121 -12.75 -15.69 11.71
N ARG A 122 -13.27 -16.68 12.44
CA ARG A 122 -14.57 -17.31 12.15
C ARG A 122 -15.78 -16.39 12.30
N LYS A 123 -15.71 -15.40 13.20
CA LYS A 123 -16.81 -14.43 13.40
C LYS A 123 -16.66 -13.27 12.40
N PRO A 124 -17.74 -12.88 11.70
CA PRO A 124 -17.68 -11.76 10.76
C PRO A 124 -17.43 -10.47 11.52
N TYR A 125 -16.58 -9.62 10.94
CA TYR A 125 -16.50 -8.22 11.36
C TYR A 125 -17.69 -7.44 10.77
N ALA A 126 -18.04 -6.33 11.41
CA ALA A 126 -18.89 -5.34 10.75
C ALA A 126 -18.16 -4.80 9.50
N PHE A 127 -18.91 -4.48 8.45
CA PHE A 127 -18.35 -4.03 7.17
C PHE A 127 -17.27 -2.96 7.33
N TRP A 128 -17.53 -1.92 8.15
CA TRP A 128 -16.58 -0.83 8.36
C TRP A 128 -15.24 -1.28 8.95
N LEU A 129 -15.27 -2.22 9.90
CA LEU A 129 -14.04 -2.74 10.49
C LEU A 129 -13.32 -3.67 9.50
N ALA A 130 -14.06 -4.54 8.80
CA ALA A 130 -13.50 -5.36 7.73
C ALA A 130 -12.81 -4.49 6.66
N SER A 131 -13.47 -3.40 6.28
CA SER A 131 -13.00 -2.46 5.28
C SER A 131 -11.79 -1.67 5.71
N THR A 132 -11.79 -1.23 6.96
CA THR A 132 -10.63 -0.56 7.56
C THR A 132 -9.42 -1.49 7.62
N LEU A 133 -9.61 -2.73 8.09
CA LEU A 133 -8.53 -3.73 8.13
C LEU A 133 -7.98 -4.02 6.72
N PHE A 134 -8.86 -4.16 5.73
CA PHE A 134 -8.42 -4.45 4.36
C PHE A 134 -7.72 -3.24 3.72
N ILE A 135 -8.36 -2.07 3.69
CA ILE A 135 -7.79 -0.90 3.01
C ILE A 135 -6.53 -0.41 3.73
N TRP A 136 -6.62 -0.12 5.03
CA TRP A 136 -5.54 0.59 5.72
C TRP A 136 -4.40 -0.32 6.18
N LEU A 137 -4.67 -1.61 6.39
CA LEU A 137 -3.62 -2.54 6.85
C LEU A 137 -3.17 -3.53 5.77
N TYR A 138 -3.85 -3.62 4.63
CA TYR A 138 -3.40 -4.45 3.51
C TYR A 138 -3.13 -3.63 2.24
N VAL A 139 -4.12 -2.88 1.73
CA VAL A 139 -3.98 -2.16 0.46
C VAL A 139 -2.98 -1.00 0.55
N VAL A 140 -3.15 -0.09 1.52
CA VAL A 140 -2.28 1.09 1.68
C VAL A 140 -0.82 0.71 1.92
N PRO A 141 -0.49 -0.25 2.82
CA PRO A 141 0.88 -0.73 2.97
C PRO A 141 1.50 -1.28 1.67
N ASN A 142 0.73 -1.98 0.83
CA ASN A 142 1.20 -2.41 -0.48
C ASN A 142 1.46 -1.24 -1.42
N MET A 143 0.56 -0.26 -1.44
CA MET A 143 0.72 0.95 -2.27
C MET A 143 1.99 1.71 -1.90
N GLU A 144 2.32 1.79 -0.61
CA GLU A 144 3.58 2.41 -0.17
C GLU A 144 4.81 1.67 -0.67
N ILE A 145 4.86 0.36 -0.49
CA ILE A 145 5.96 -0.47 -0.98
C ILE A 145 6.11 -0.27 -2.51
N MET A 146 4.99 -0.18 -3.24
CA MET A 146 5.01 0.08 -4.69
C MET A 146 5.45 1.49 -5.05
N ASN A 147 5.10 2.49 -4.24
CA ASN A 147 5.49 3.88 -4.45
C ASN A 147 7.01 4.07 -4.41
N GLU A 148 7.73 3.29 -3.59
CA GLU A 148 9.19 3.31 -3.57
C GLU A 148 9.83 2.30 -4.53
N LEU A 149 9.26 1.09 -4.63
CA LEU A 149 9.81 0.02 -5.46
C LEU A 149 9.89 0.42 -6.95
N LEU A 150 8.86 1.06 -7.50
CA LEU A 150 8.84 1.37 -8.93
C LEU A 150 9.87 2.45 -9.34
N PRO A 151 9.96 3.61 -8.68
CA PRO A 151 11.04 4.57 -8.94
C PRO A 151 12.43 3.92 -8.83
N TRP A 152 12.65 3.07 -7.82
CA TRP A 152 13.91 2.35 -7.66
C TRP A 152 14.22 1.43 -8.84
N LEU A 153 13.23 0.66 -9.34
CA LEU A 153 13.38 -0.15 -10.54
C LEU A 153 13.70 0.67 -11.80
N LEU A 154 13.32 1.96 -11.82
CA LEU A 154 13.63 2.92 -12.88
C LEU A 154 14.95 3.68 -12.65
N GLY A 155 15.69 3.36 -11.58
CA GLY A 155 17.00 3.93 -11.26
C GLY A 155 17.00 5.12 -10.29
N TYR A 156 15.87 5.43 -9.65
CA TYR A 156 15.82 6.42 -8.58
C TYR A 156 16.60 5.95 -7.34
N ARG A 157 17.27 6.89 -6.66
CA ARG A 157 18.07 6.64 -5.46
C ARG A 157 17.30 7.06 -4.21
N GLY A 158 16.49 6.16 -3.68
CA GLY A 158 15.77 6.35 -2.42
C GLY A 158 16.08 5.27 -1.38
N ASP A 159 15.10 4.91 -0.57
CA ASP A 159 15.26 3.93 0.51
C ASP A 159 15.56 2.53 -0.02
N PHE A 160 14.91 2.13 -1.11
CA PHE A 160 15.18 0.82 -1.73
C PHE A 160 16.60 0.75 -2.30
N TRP A 161 17.12 1.85 -2.83
CA TRP A 161 18.52 1.93 -3.23
C TRP A 161 19.45 1.79 -2.03
N SER A 162 19.17 2.52 -0.95
CA SER A 162 19.97 2.46 0.28
C SER A 162 19.96 1.07 0.91
N ALA A 163 18.85 0.33 0.79
CA ALA A 163 18.72 -1.03 1.27
C ALA A 163 19.36 -2.08 0.33
N PHE A 164 19.11 -2.00 -0.97
CA PHE A 164 19.39 -3.10 -1.91
C PHE A 164 20.41 -2.76 -3.01
N GLY A 165 20.84 -1.51 -3.12
CA GLY A 165 21.72 -1.01 -4.17
C GLY A 165 21.00 -0.84 -5.51
N GLU A 166 21.74 -1.03 -6.61
CA GLU A 166 21.20 -0.94 -7.98
C GLU A 166 20.16 -2.03 -8.29
N ALA A 167 19.03 -1.64 -8.88
CA ALA A 167 18.00 -2.57 -9.32
C ALA A 167 18.48 -3.41 -10.51
N GLY A 168 18.83 -4.67 -10.25
CA GLY A 168 19.16 -5.66 -11.29
C GLY A 168 17.94 -6.42 -11.84
N GLN A 169 18.17 -7.31 -12.80
CA GLN A 169 17.12 -8.21 -13.34
C GLN A 169 16.43 -9.05 -12.25
N PHE A 170 17.18 -9.45 -11.22
CA PHE A 170 16.63 -10.18 -10.09
C PHE A 170 15.57 -9.37 -9.33
N ALA A 171 15.77 -8.06 -9.14
CA ALA A 171 14.81 -7.18 -8.47
C ALA A 171 13.48 -7.11 -9.25
N TRP A 172 13.55 -7.03 -10.57
CA TRP A 172 12.37 -7.08 -11.45
C TRP A 172 11.60 -8.39 -11.30
N ILE A 173 12.29 -9.54 -11.32
CA ILE A 173 11.66 -10.85 -11.14
C ILE A 173 10.97 -10.93 -9.77
N MET A 174 11.68 -10.51 -8.71
CA MET A 174 11.12 -10.52 -7.36
C MET A 174 9.92 -9.58 -7.21
N THR A 175 9.90 -8.47 -7.94
CA THR A 175 8.75 -7.55 -7.99
C THR A 175 7.53 -8.21 -8.63
N VAL A 176 7.71 -8.91 -9.75
CA VAL A 176 6.61 -9.65 -10.39
C VAL A 176 6.07 -10.73 -9.46
N VAL A 177 6.96 -11.49 -8.80
CA VAL A 177 6.57 -12.52 -7.82
C VAL A 177 5.81 -11.88 -6.65
N TRP A 178 6.31 -10.76 -6.12
CA TRP A 178 5.65 -10.01 -5.07
C TRP A 178 4.23 -9.58 -5.49
N LEU A 179 4.09 -8.93 -6.64
CA LEU A 179 2.80 -8.49 -7.19
C LEU A 179 1.80 -9.65 -7.31
N LEU A 180 2.23 -10.81 -7.81
CA LEU A 180 1.38 -12.00 -7.90
C LEU A 180 0.95 -12.49 -6.52
N LEU A 181 1.89 -12.58 -5.57
CA LEU A 181 1.59 -13.04 -4.20
C LEU A 181 0.61 -12.09 -3.50
N VAL A 182 0.84 -10.78 -3.55
CA VAL A 182 -0.03 -9.80 -2.88
C VAL A 182 -1.41 -9.73 -3.52
N SER A 183 -1.51 -10.00 -4.83
CA SER A 183 -2.80 -10.11 -5.53
C SER A 183 -3.60 -11.30 -5.02
N ILE A 184 -2.97 -12.47 -4.98
CA ILE A 184 -3.61 -13.73 -4.59
C ILE A 184 -3.99 -13.66 -3.12
N ILE A 185 -3.04 -13.32 -2.24
CA ILE A 185 -3.31 -13.17 -0.80
C ILE A 185 -4.36 -12.08 -0.58
N GLY A 186 -4.29 -10.97 -1.32
CA GLY A 186 -5.24 -9.86 -1.21
C GLY A 186 -6.66 -10.30 -1.50
N PHE A 187 -6.86 -11.12 -2.55
CA PHE A 187 -8.15 -11.72 -2.86
C PHE A 187 -8.67 -12.57 -1.70
N TRP A 188 -7.83 -13.44 -1.12
CA TRP A 188 -8.22 -14.27 0.01
C TRP A 188 -8.57 -13.47 1.26
N VAL A 189 -7.76 -12.46 1.60
CA VAL A 189 -7.99 -11.57 2.75
C VAL A 189 -9.29 -10.80 2.55
N GLN A 190 -9.50 -10.25 1.37
CA GLN A 190 -10.71 -9.55 0.97
C GLN A 190 -11.93 -10.47 1.13
N GLN A 191 -11.88 -11.68 0.58
CA GLN A 191 -12.98 -12.66 0.64
C GLN A 191 -13.32 -13.02 2.08
N ALA A 192 -12.32 -13.25 2.92
CA ALA A 192 -12.50 -13.62 4.30
C ALA A 192 -13.07 -12.47 5.16
N LEU A 193 -12.61 -11.23 4.93
CA LEU A 193 -13.07 -10.04 5.65
C LEU A 193 -14.48 -9.60 5.23
N TYR A 194 -14.77 -9.52 3.93
CA TYR A 194 -16.06 -9.00 3.42
C TYR A 194 -17.14 -10.06 3.20
N ARG A 195 -16.77 -11.33 3.03
CA ARG A 195 -17.70 -12.46 2.83
C ARG A 195 -18.67 -12.21 1.68
N GLN A 196 -19.96 -12.00 1.97
CA GLN A 196 -20.99 -11.78 0.96
C GLN A 196 -20.86 -10.43 0.24
N GLN A 197 -20.09 -9.49 0.81
CA GLN A 197 -19.83 -8.16 0.22
C GLN A 197 -18.49 -8.11 -0.51
N ALA A 198 -17.87 -9.27 -0.70
CA ALA A 198 -16.62 -9.43 -1.41
C ALA A 198 -16.77 -9.20 -2.92
N LEU A 199 -15.72 -8.69 -3.57
CA LEU A 199 -15.66 -8.70 -5.02
C LEU A 199 -15.45 -10.14 -5.51
N SER A 200 -16.18 -10.53 -6.54
CA SER A 200 -15.93 -11.76 -7.28
C SER A 200 -14.50 -11.79 -7.83
N LEU A 201 -13.97 -12.99 -8.09
CA LEU A 201 -12.61 -13.14 -8.62
C LEU A 201 -12.41 -12.35 -9.92
N LEU A 202 -13.40 -12.36 -10.80
CA LEU A 202 -13.35 -11.63 -12.07
C LEU A 202 -13.28 -10.11 -11.83
N THR A 203 -14.18 -9.58 -11.00
CA THR A 203 -14.21 -8.14 -10.68
C THR A 203 -12.97 -7.68 -9.94
N TYR A 204 -12.49 -8.48 -8.98
CA TYR A 204 -11.23 -8.23 -8.28
C TYR A 204 -10.05 -8.19 -9.25
N SER A 205 -9.96 -9.15 -10.19
CA SER A 205 -8.88 -9.22 -11.17
C SER A 205 -8.88 -8.02 -12.11
N ILE A 206 -10.05 -7.59 -12.57
CA ILE A 206 -10.20 -6.37 -13.39
C ILE A 206 -9.76 -5.16 -12.58
N PHE A 207 -10.29 -4.99 -11.37
CA PHE A 207 -9.97 -3.85 -10.50
C PHE A 207 -8.47 -3.75 -10.23
N PHE A 208 -7.84 -4.87 -9.86
CA PHE A 208 -6.40 -4.95 -9.62
C PHE A 208 -5.59 -4.63 -10.88
N SER A 209 -5.93 -5.21 -12.03
CA SER A 209 -5.23 -4.99 -13.29
C SER A 209 -5.35 -3.55 -13.77
N THR A 210 -6.53 -2.94 -13.65
CA THR A 210 -6.75 -1.52 -13.96
C THR A 210 -5.97 -0.62 -13.01
N GLY A 211 -5.94 -0.94 -11.71
CA GLY A 211 -5.14 -0.22 -10.72
C GLY A 211 -3.65 -0.24 -11.07
N LEU A 212 -3.11 -1.42 -11.39
CA LEU A 212 -1.73 -1.55 -11.85
C LEU A 212 -1.47 -0.74 -13.12
N LEU A 213 -2.35 -0.85 -14.13
CA LEU A 213 -2.19 -0.13 -15.39
C LEU A 213 -2.16 1.39 -15.19
N LEU A 214 -3.09 1.93 -14.39
CA LEU A 214 -3.13 3.35 -14.07
C LEU A 214 -1.87 3.78 -13.32
N PHE A 215 -1.41 2.97 -12.36
CA PHE A 215 -0.19 3.24 -11.62
C PHE A 215 1.04 3.30 -12.54
N PHE A 216 1.18 2.36 -13.49
CA PHE A 216 2.25 2.39 -14.50
C PHE A 216 2.16 3.62 -15.42
N ILE A 217 0.96 4.00 -15.86
CA ILE A 217 0.77 5.17 -16.74
C ILE A 217 1.14 6.48 -16.03
N LEU A 218 0.86 6.60 -14.74
CA LEU A 218 1.15 7.83 -13.97
C LEU A 218 2.63 8.02 -13.64
N LEU A 219 3.46 6.99 -13.83
CA LEU A 219 4.90 7.00 -13.53
C LEU A 219 5.79 7.19 -14.76
N VAL A 220 5.22 7.13 -15.98
CA VAL A 220 5.91 7.37 -17.27
C VAL A 220 5.56 8.76 -17.78
#